data_AF-A0A0K0XZY9-F1
#
_entry.id   AF-A0A0K0XZY9-F1
#
_cell.length_a   1.000
_cell.length_b   1.000
_cell.length_c   1.000
_cell.angle_alpha   90.00
_cell.angle_beta   90.00
_cell.angle_gamma   90.00
#
_symmetry.space_group_name_H-M   'P 1'
#
loop_
_entity.id
_entity.type
_entity.pdbx_description
1 polymer ?
#
loop_
_entity_poly.entity_id
_entity_poly.type
_entity_poly.pdbx_seq_one_letter_code
_entity_poly.pdbx_strand_id
1 'polypeptide(L)'
;MTDQPEPTAPPRGVKEITLFDRRTDTDTSTETVTLERKGDLLIAGRDLGETPKKFWGKPEYEYWRRIDKADVPRVLLGLIKERFDSHASFQEWLEANGIDSEFHSWNS
;
A
#
# COMPACT_ATOMS: atom_id res chain seq x y z
N MET A 1 16.88 8.61 -23.58
CA MET A 1 16.24 7.67 -22.63
C MET A 1 15.26 8.50 -21.82
N THR A 2 13.97 8.34 -22.08
CA THR A 2 12.92 8.96 -21.25
C THR A 2 12.84 8.19 -19.96
N ASP A 3 13.17 8.87 -18.86
CA ASP A 3 12.97 8.41 -17.49
C ASP A 3 11.45 8.26 -17.28
N GLN A 4 10.89 7.07 -17.52
CA GLN A 4 9.51 6.81 -17.14
C GLN A 4 9.48 6.59 -15.63
N PRO A 5 8.61 7.28 -14.89
CA PRO A 5 8.49 7.08 -13.45
C PRO A 5 8.14 5.62 -13.17
N GLU A 6 8.72 5.06 -12.11
CA GLU A 6 8.41 3.68 -11.70
C GLU A 6 6.91 3.51 -11.44
N PRO A 7 6.33 2.35 -11.80
CA PRO A 7 4.94 2.06 -11.50
C PRO A 7 4.70 2.11 -10.00
N THR A 8 3.71 2.91 -9.59
CA THR A 8 3.30 3.08 -8.19
C THR A 8 2.42 1.94 -7.68
N ALA A 9 1.78 1.18 -8.57
CA ALA A 9 0.97 0.03 -8.23
C ALA A 9 1.85 -1.22 -8.17
N PRO A 10 1.61 -2.14 -7.22
CA PRO A 10 2.32 -3.39 -7.19
C PRO A 10 1.93 -4.28 -8.40
N PRO A 11 2.84 -5.13 -8.90
CA PRO A 11 2.54 -6.08 -9.96
C PRO A 11 1.32 -6.97 -9.67
N ARG A 12 0.68 -7.47 -10.73
CA ARG A 12 -0.45 -8.41 -10.64
C ARG A 12 -0.09 -9.61 -9.74
N GLY A 13 -0.95 -9.91 -8.78
CA GLY A 13 -0.80 -11.07 -7.88
C GLY A 13 -0.02 -10.79 -6.60
N VAL A 14 0.62 -9.63 -6.47
CA VAL A 14 1.24 -9.18 -5.22
C VAL A 14 0.15 -8.94 -4.17
N LYS A 15 0.38 -9.45 -2.97
CA LYS A 15 -0.53 -9.33 -1.81
C LYS A 15 0.05 -8.53 -0.68
N GLU A 16 1.33 -8.16 -0.75
CA GLU A 16 2.04 -7.42 0.28
C GLU A 16 2.91 -6.37 -0.37
N ILE A 17 2.91 -5.16 0.18
CA ILE A 17 3.83 -4.08 -0.19
C ILE A 17 4.50 -3.53 1.06
N THR A 18 5.75 -3.09 0.92
CA THR A 18 6.47 -2.35 1.96
C THR A 18 6.16 -0.87 1.82
N LEU A 19 5.60 -0.25 2.86
CA LEU A 19 5.41 1.21 2.93
C LEU A 19 6.68 1.91 3.41
N PHE A 20 7.41 1.26 4.29
CA PHE A 20 8.60 1.81 4.95
C PHE A 20 9.59 0.69 5.25
N ASP A 21 10.85 0.86 4.88
CA ASP A 21 11.96 0.03 5.35
C ASP A 21 13.14 0.97 5.60
N ARG A 22 13.52 1.10 6.88
CA ARG A 22 14.67 1.89 7.31
C ARG A 22 15.57 1.02 8.15
N ARG A 23 16.86 1.02 7.81
CA ARG A 23 17.90 0.31 8.53
C ARG A 23 19.04 1.25 8.86
N THR A 24 19.50 1.19 10.10
CA THR A 24 20.72 1.85 10.58
C THR A 24 21.60 0.79 11.26
N ASP A 25 22.77 1.19 11.75
CA ASP A 25 23.65 0.29 12.49
C ASP A 25 23.04 -0.23 13.81
N THR A 26 22.03 0.48 14.35
CA THR A 26 21.45 0.22 15.67
C THR A 26 19.98 -0.16 15.63
N ASP A 27 19.29 0.12 14.54
CA ASP A 27 17.83 0.00 14.45
C ASP A 27 17.37 -0.49 13.08
N THR A 28 16.23 -1.18 13.07
CA THR A 28 15.48 -1.52 11.87
C THR A 28 14.01 -1.22 12.12
N SER A 29 13.37 -0.57 11.14
CA SER A 29 11.95 -0.25 11.16
C SER A 29 11.35 -0.66 9.82
N THR A 30 10.32 -1.51 9.84
CA THR A 30 9.57 -1.89 8.64
C THR A 30 8.09 -1.65 8.83
N GLU A 31 7.40 -1.25 7.77
CA GLU A 31 5.94 -1.19 7.70
C GLU A 31 5.47 -1.79 6.38
N THR A 32 4.43 -2.62 6.44
CA THR A 32 3.87 -3.33 5.29
C THR A 32 2.35 -3.19 5.26
N VAL A 33 1.78 -3.26 4.05
CA VAL A 33 0.35 -3.48 3.84
C VAL A 33 0.16 -4.81 3.15
N THR A 34 -0.69 -5.66 3.73
CA THR A 34 -1.01 -6.99 3.22
C THR A 34 -2.51 -7.14 2.99
N LEU A 35 -2.90 -7.60 1.80
CA LEU A 35 -4.24 -8.14 1.55
C LEU A 35 -4.22 -9.63 1.90
N GLU A 36 -4.76 -9.97 3.08
CA GLU A 36 -4.75 -11.34 3.57
C GLU A 36 -5.66 -12.27 2.76
N ARG A 37 -5.45 -13.59 2.89
CA ARG A 37 -6.23 -14.62 2.18
C ARG A 37 -7.74 -14.54 2.41
N LYS A 38 -8.18 -14.03 3.55
CA LYS A 38 -9.60 -13.88 3.90
C LYS A 38 -10.23 -12.61 3.32
N GLY A 39 -9.43 -11.74 2.71
CA GLY A 39 -9.86 -10.46 2.12
C GLY A 39 -9.66 -9.25 3.03
N ASP A 40 -9.19 -9.46 4.26
CA ASP A 40 -8.90 -8.37 5.19
C ASP A 40 -7.63 -7.65 4.78
N LEU A 41 -7.57 -6.35 5.05
CA LEU A 41 -6.36 -5.53 4.84
C LEU A 41 -5.64 -5.37 6.17
N LEU A 42 -4.35 -5.70 6.22
CA LEU A 42 -3.50 -5.58 7.39
C LEU A 42 -2.40 -4.56 7.10
N ILE A 43 -2.27 -3.55 7.96
CA ILE A 43 -1.07 -2.71 8.01
C ILE A 43 -0.31 -3.12 9.25
N ALA A 44 0.95 -3.52 9.12
CA ALA A 44 1.76 -4.01 10.22
C ALA A 44 3.14 -3.37 10.20
N GLY A 45 3.64 -3.02 11.37
CA GLY A 45 4.97 -2.47 11.53
C GLY A 45 5.76 -3.15 12.65
N ARG A 46 7.08 -3.15 12.47
CA ARG A 46 8.04 -3.76 13.38
C ARG A 46 9.25 -2.86 13.51
N ASP A 47 9.52 -2.44 14.74
CA ASP A 47 10.72 -1.72 15.13
C ASP A 47 11.60 -2.61 16.00
N LEU A 48 12.87 -2.72 15.62
CA LEU A 48 13.90 -3.49 16.32
C LEU A 48 15.09 -2.58 16.62
N GLY A 49 15.68 -2.69 17.80
CA GLY A 49 16.94 -2.03 18.12
C GLY A 49 16.96 -1.23 19.43
N GLU A 50 17.86 -0.25 19.50
CA GLU A 50 18.06 0.57 20.70
C GLU A 50 16.95 1.61 20.88
N THR A 51 16.33 2.08 19.80
CA THR A 51 15.19 3.01 19.85
C THR A 51 14.01 2.38 20.59
N PRO A 52 13.47 1.20 20.18
CA PRO A 52 12.35 0.64 20.92
C PRO A 52 12.70 0.27 22.36
N LYS A 53 13.95 -0.13 22.63
CA LYS A 53 14.42 -0.40 23.99
C LYS A 53 14.41 0.85 24.86
N LYS A 54 14.79 2.00 24.32
CA LYS A 54 14.78 3.29 25.01
C LYS A 54 13.36 3.75 25.35
N PHE A 55 12.40 3.56 24.44
CA PHE A 55 11.03 4.07 24.61
C PHE A 55 10.09 3.10 25.32
N TRP A 56 10.22 1.79 25.09
CA TRP A 56 9.32 0.76 25.61
C TRP A 56 10.02 -0.28 26.51
N GLY A 57 11.31 -0.12 26.78
CA GLY A 57 12.08 -1.04 27.64
C GLY A 57 12.35 -2.41 27.01
N LYS A 58 11.98 -2.62 25.74
CA LYS A 58 12.16 -3.86 24.98
C LYS A 58 12.83 -3.58 23.64
N PRO A 59 13.74 -4.44 23.17
CA PRO A 59 14.43 -4.23 21.89
C PRO A 59 13.53 -4.42 20.66
N GLU A 60 12.28 -4.81 20.86
CA GLU A 60 11.29 -5.02 19.81
C GLU A 60 9.99 -4.30 20.18
N TYR A 61 9.38 -3.72 19.17
CA TYR A 61 8.04 -3.14 19.23
C TYR A 61 7.29 -3.49 17.94
N GLU A 62 6.10 -4.07 18.08
CA GLU A 62 5.30 -4.53 16.96
C GLU A 62 3.88 -3.99 17.10
N TYR A 63 3.30 -3.59 15.97
CA TYR A 63 1.96 -3.04 15.92
C TYR A 63 1.25 -3.43 14.62
N TRP A 64 -0.07 -3.46 14.66
CA TRP A 64 -0.87 -3.68 13.46
C TRP A 64 -2.23 -2.98 13.52
N ARG A 65 -2.78 -2.71 12.34
CA ARG A 65 -4.15 -2.28 12.11
C ARG A 65 -4.79 -3.21 11.10
N ARG A 66 -5.91 -3.81 11.47
CA ARG A 66 -6.71 -4.69 10.60
C ARG A 66 -7.97 -3.96 10.15
N ILE A 67 -8.27 -4.02 8.86
CA ILE A 67 -9.53 -3.60 8.26
C ILE A 67 -10.26 -4.87 7.80
N ASP A 68 -11.50 -5.05 8.25
CA ASP A 68 -12.33 -6.18 7.82
C ASP A 68 -12.59 -6.10 6.31
N LYS A 69 -12.61 -7.26 5.63
CA LYS A 69 -12.90 -7.36 4.19
C LYS A 69 -14.16 -6.60 3.77
N ALA A 70 -15.16 -6.47 4.64
CA ALA A 70 -16.40 -5.74 4.35
C ALA A 70 -16.16 -4.23 4.16
N ASP A 71 -15.13 -3.67 4.81
CA ASP A 71 -14.76 -2.26 4.72
C ASP A 71 -13.66 -1.98 3.69
N VAL A 72 -12.96 -3.00 3.16
CA VAL A 72 -11.91 -2.81 2.15
C VAL A 72 -12.42 -2.06 0.90
N PRO A 73 -13.60 -2.36 0.32
CA PRO A 73 -14.14 -1.56 -0.78
C PRO A 73 -14.35 -0.09 -0.40
N ARG A 74 -14.80 0.19 0.83
CA ARG A 74 -14.99 1.56 1.32
C ARG A 74 -13.67 2.31 1.40
N VAL A 75 -12.61 1.66 1.87
CA VAL A 75 -11.26 2.23 1.90
C VAL A 75 -10.77 2.52 0.48
N LEU A 76 -10.90 1.56 -0.45
CA LEU A 76 -10.46 1.74 -1.84
C LEU A 76 -11.19 2.91 -2.52
N LEU A 77 -12.51 2.99 -2.39
CA LEU A 77 -13.30 4.08 -2.96
C LEU A 77 -12.93 5.44 -2.36
N GLY A 78 -12.64 5.49 -1.05
CA GLY A 78 -12.13 6.69 -0.39
C GLY A 78 -10.80 7.16 -0.97
N LEU A 79 -9.82 6.24 -1.09
CA LEU A 79 -8.50 6.55 -1.65
C LEU A 79 -8.57 6.96 -3.14
N ILE A 80 -9.44 6.32 -3.93
CA ILE A 80 -9.67 6.72 -5.32
C ILE A 80 -10.21 8.15 -5.38
N LYS A 81 -11.21 8.48 -4.56
CA LYS A 81 -11.80 9.83 -4.49
C LYS A 81 -10.79 10.89 -4.03
N GLU A 82 -9.86 10.54 -3.14
CA GLU A 82 -8.82 11.46 -2.68
C GLU A 82 -7.71 11.67 -3.71
N ARG A 83 -7.37 10.63 -4.48
CA ARG A 83 -6.23 10.64 -5.42
C ARG A 83 -6.59 11.12 -6.82
N PHE A 84 -7.82 10.90 -7.28
CA PHE A 84 -8.25 11.15 -8.66
C PHE A 84 -9.48 12.06 -8.69
N ASP A 85 -9.50 12.96 -9.67
CA ASP A 85 -10.55 13.94 -9.88
C ASP A 85 -11.48 13.60 -11.07
N SER A 86 -11.11 12.61 -11.89
CA SER A 86 -11.82 12.27 -13.12
C SER A 86 -11.53 10.83 -13.54
N HIS A 87 -12.37 10.29 -14.45
CA HIS A 87 -12.09 8.99 -15.04
C HIS A 87 -10.81 9.01 -15.89
N ALA A 88 -10.48 10.15 -16.49
CA ALA A 88 -9.31 10.31 -17.35
C ALA A 88 -8.01 10.20 -16.55
N SER A 89 -7.91 10.90 -15.40
CA SER A 89 -6.72 10.80 -14.53
C SER A 89 -6.57 9.41 -13.91
N PHE A 90 -7.68 8.71 -13.65
CA PHE A 90 -7.62 7.31 -13.23
C PHE A 90 -7.17 6.36 -14.36
N GLN A 91 -7.64 6.55 -15.60
CA GLN A 91 -7.22 5.78 -16.77
C GLN A 91 -5.72 5.93 -17.03
N GLU A 92 -5.21 7.17 -17.05
CA GLU A 92 -3.77 7.43 -17.23
C GLU A 92 -2.94 6.69 -16.17
N TRP A 93 -3.44 6.65 -14.93
CA TRP A 93 -2.78 5.90 -13.86
C TRP A 93 -2.82 4.40 -14.09
N LEU A 94 -3.94 3.82 -14.54
CA LEU A 94 -4.03 2.39 -14.85
C LEU A 94 -3.05 2.00 -15.97
N GLU A 95 -2.99 2.79 -17.05
CA GLU A 95 -2.08 2.58 -18.18
C GLU A 95 -0.61 2.67 -17.75
N ALA A 96 -0.25 3.70 -16.98
CA ALA A 96 1.11 3.89 -16.46
C ALA A 96 1.57 2.73 -15.55
N ASN A 97 0.63 1.96 -14.98
CA ASN A 97 0.90 0.83 -14.11
C ASN A 97 0.67 -0.53 -14.77
N GLY A 98 0.38 -0.56 -16.08
CA GLY A 98 0.14 -1.80 -16.82
C GLY A 98 -1.07 -2.59 -16.31
N ILE A 99 -2.10 -1.89 -15.81
CA ILE A 99 -3.33 -2.50 -15.31
C ILE A 99 -4.38 -2.49 -16.42
N ASP A 100 -4.74 -3.68 -16.87
CA ASP A 100 -5.79 -3.86 -17.89
C ASP A 100 -7.13 -3.31 -17.40
N SER A 101 -7.80 -2.52 -18.24
CA SER A 101 -9.15 -2.01 -18.00
C SER A 101 -9.92 -1.86 -19.32
N GLU A 102 -11.23 -1.75 -19.22
CA GLU A 102 -12.11 -1.55 -20.38
C GLU A 102 -12.91 -0.26 -20.20
N PHE A 103 -13.15 0.44 -21.31
CA PHE A 103 -14.02 1.60 -21.36
C PHE A 103 -15.15 1.35 -22.35
N HIS A 104 -16.38 1.51 -21.88
CA HIS A 104 -17.58 1.46 -22.70
C HIS A 104 -18.39 2.73 -22.44
N SER A 105 -18.98 3.31 -23.49
CA SER A 105 -19.84 4.48 -23.35
C SER A 105 -21.28 4.13 -23.71
N TRP A 106 -22.25 4.76 -23.08
CA TRP A 106 -23.67 4.51 -23.37
C TRP A 106 -24.12 5.00 -24.75
N ASN A 107 -23.27 5.78 -25.43
CA ASN A 107 -23.54 6.38 -26.75
C ASN A 107 -22.62 5.81 -27.85
N SER A 108 -21.87 4.74 -27.57
CA SER A 108 -21.00 4.03 -28.51
C SER A 108 -21.58 2.68 -28.90
#